data_AF-A0AAD9PMI6-F1
#
_entry.id   AF-A0AAD9PMI6-F1
#
_cell.length_a   1.000
_cell.length_b   1.000
_cell.length_c   1.000
_cell.angle_alpha   90.00
_cell.angle_beta   90.00
_cell.angle_gamma   90.00
#
_symmetry.space_group_name_H-M   'P 1'
#
loop_
_entity.id
_entity.type
_entity.pdbx_description
1 polymer ?
#
loop_
_entity_poly.entity_id
_entity_poly.type
_entity_poly.pdbx_seq_one_letter_code
_entity_poly.pdbx_strand_id
1 'polypeptide(L)'
;MGDSEATVSELSSIEARLKNWFLFRRVQAERSMSIKKLLDEENFLGLGCNNEKVPLKDRILWNDIINGRPKLEDSLSVNAREMKADVYMDMFTRGCNLDNKCRLTGLDFTLVCSHAGSRFFRCLQENFALDSQTRDKKCNDDFLQFDSCRQELKNQQEHAIKIAKQRQDELDQEAKRLFERRKILLKQNNA
;
A
#
# COMPACT_ATOMS: atom_id res chain seq x y z
N MET A 1 -40.19 39.12 -9.47
CA MET A 1 -38.77 39.37 -9.78
C MET A 1 -37.81 38.56 -8.90
N GLY A 2 -38.09 38.31 -7.60
CA GLY A 2 -37.16 37.57 -6.71
C GLY A 2 -36.96 36.06 -6.98
N ASP A 3 -37.92 35.37 -7.61
CA ASP A 3 -37.87 33.90 -7.78
C ASP A 3 -36.90 33.44 -8.90
N SER A 4 -36.76 34.25 -9.95
CA SER A 4 -35.87 33.97 -11.08
C SER A 4 -34.40 34.19 -10.70
N GLU A 5 -34.10 35.24 -9.94
CA GLU A 5 -32.75 35.54 -9.45
C GLU A 5 -32.25 34.48 -8.45
N ALA A 6 -33.12 34.00 -7.57
CA ALA A 6 -32.82 32.89 -6.66
C ALA A 6 -32.52 31.58 -7.43
N THR A 7 -33.31 31.28 -8.46
CA THR A 7 -33.12 30.09 -9.32
C THR A 7 -31.79 30.12 -10.07
N VAL A 8 -31.40 31.29 -10.61
CA VAL A 8 -30.12 31.49 -11.30
C VAL A 8 -28.93 31.36 -10.34
N SER A 9 -29.05 31.92 -9.14
CA SER A 9 -28.02 31.79 -8.09
C SER A 9 -27.81 30.34 -7.66
N GLU A 10 -28.90 29.58 -7.45
CA GLU A 10 -28.83 28.14 -7.13
C GLU A 10 -28.17 27.35 -8.25
N LEU A 11 -28.54 27.62 -9.50
CA LEU A 11 -27.95 27.01 -10.70
C LEU A 11 -26.43 27.22 -10.77
N SER A 12 -25.98 28.47 -10.58
CA SER A 12 -24.55 28.82 -10.57
C SER A 12 -23.78 28.08 -9.47
N SER A 13 -24.35 28.01 -8.26
CA SER A 13 -23.76 27.27 -7.13
C SER A 13 -23.63 25.77 -7.43
N ILE A 14 -24.67 25.16 -8.02
CA ILE A 14 -24.64 23.75 -8.42
C ILE A 14 -23.57 23.50 -9.49
N GLU A 15 -23.47 24.37 -10.50
CA GLU A 15 -22.46 24.23 -11.56
C GLU A 15 -21.03 24.36 -11.03
N ALA A 16 -20.79 25.29 -10.11
CA ALA A 16 -19.49 25.42 -9.45
C ALA A 16 -19.11 24.16 -8.67
N ARG A 17 -20.05 23.57 -7.92
CA ARG A 17 -19.83 22.33 -7.15
C ARG A 17 -19.57 21.13 -8.05
N LEU A 18 -20.37 20.97 -9.12
CA LEU A 18 -20.18 19.91 -10.11
C LEU A 18 -18.82 20.03 -10.82
N LYS A 19 -18.43 21.26 -11.19
CA LYS A 19 -17.12 21.53 -11.80
C LYS A 19 -15.98 21.17 -10.85
N ASN A 20 -16.07 21.56 -9.58
CA ASN A 20 -15.04 21.26 -8.58
C ASN A 20 -14.90 19.75 -8.36
N TRP A 21 -16.02 19.02 -8.19
CA TRP A 21 -16.01 17.56 -8.09
C TRP A 21 -15.34 16.92 -9.33
N PHE A 22 -15.75 17.34 -10.53
CA PHE A 22 -15.23 16.78 -11.78
C PHE A 22 -13.73 17.03 -11.95
N LEU A 23 -13.26 18.26 -11.71
CA LEU A 23 -11.84 18.61 -11.83
C LEU A 23 -11.00 17.85 -10.81
N PHE A 24 -11.45 17.79 -9.55
CA PHE A 24 -10.77 17.01 -8.52
C PHE A 24 -10.68 15.53 -8.94
N ARG A 25 -11.79 14.94 -9.39
CA ARG A 25 -11.85 13.54 -9.82
C ARG A 25 -10.88 13.25 -10.96
N ARG A 26 -10.87 14.10 -11.98
CA ARG A 26 -10.03 13.95 -13.16
C ARG A 26 -8.55 14.04 -12.83
N VAL A 27 -8.14 15.06 -12.07
CA VAL A 27 -6.74 15.26 -11.69
C VAL A 27 -6.23 14.09 -10.85
N GLN A 28 -7.02 13.61 -9.88
CA GLN A 28 -6.62 12.47 -9.06
C GLN A 28 -6.47 11.18 -9.88
N ALA A 29 -7.38 10.94 -10.83
CA ALA A 29 -7.31 9.79 -11.72
C ALA A 29 -6.06 9.84 -12.62
N GLU A 30 -5.83 10.96 -13.30
CA GLU A 30 -4.68 11.16 -14.20
C GLU A 30 -3.35 11.00 -13.46
N ARG A 31 -3.24 11.59 -12.25
CA ARG A 31 -2.06 11.42 -11.39
C ARG A 31 -1.85 9.97 -10.99
N SER A 32 -2.90 9.28 -10.54
CA SER A 32 -2.80 7.89 -10.08
C SER A 32 -2.43 6.93 -11.22
N MET A 33 -3.00 7.13 -12.41
CA MET A 33 -2.63 6.36 -13.60
C MET A 33 -1.18 6.62 -14.02
N SER A 34 -0.71 7.86 -13.94
CA SER A 34 0.68 8.21 -14.25
C SER A 34 1.67 7.58 -13.27
N ILE A 35 1.35 7.60 -11.97
CA ILE A 35 2.15 6.90 -10.95
C ILE A 35 2.18 5.40 -11.22
N LYS A 36 1.03 4.78 -11.49
CA LYS A 36 0.98 3.35 -11.82
C LYS A 36 1.86 3.03 -13.04
N LYS A 37 1.75 3.82 -14.10
CA LYS A 37 2.55 3.63 -15.31
C LYS A 37 4.05 3.69 -15.01
N LEU A 38 4.50 4.70 -14.25
CA LEU A 38 5.89 4.83 -13.84
C LEU A 38 6.36 3.61 -13.03
N LEU A 39 5.55 3.13 -12.09
CA LEU A 39 5.87 1.93 -11.29
C LEU A 39 5.94 0.66 -12.15
N ASP A 40 5.04 0.52 -13.14
CA ASP A 40 5.01 -0.63 -14.06
C ASP A 40 6.16 -0.59 -15.09
N GLU A 41 6.68 0.59 -15.43
CA GLU A 41 7.85 0.80 -16.30
C GLU A 41 9.16 0.49 -15.57
N GLU A 42 9.27 0.92 -14.31
CA GLU A 42 10.43 0.69 -13.45
C GLU A 42 10.39 -0.67 -12.70
N ASN A 43 9.46 -1.56 -13.07
CA ASN A 43 9.30 -2.90 -12.53
C ASN A 43 9.17 -2.97 -10.99
N PHE A 44 8.49 -2.01 -10.38
CA PHE A 44 8.25 -2.03 -8.94
C PHE A 44 7.36 -3.21 -8.51
N LEU A 45 7.60 -3.71 -7.29
CA LEU A 45 6.80 -4.74 -6.64
C LEU A 45 6.40 -4.25 -5.23
N GLY A 46 5.10 -4.20 -4.95
CA GLY A 46 4.56 -3.79 -3.66
C GLY A 46 4.06 -4.97 -2.82
N LEU A 47 3.32 -4.67 -1.74
CA LEU A 47 2.71 -5.69 -0.87
C LEU A 47 1.73 -6.60 -1.64
N GLY A 48 1.08 -6.08 -2.69
CA GLY A 48 0.13 -6.83 -3.53
C GLY A 48 0.77 -7.81 -4.52
N CYS A 49 2.10 -7.86 -4.64
CA CYS A 49 2.83 -8.80 -5.50
C CYS A 49 2.30 -8.92 -6.95
N ASN A 50 1.87 -7.82 -7.55
CA ASN A 50 1.03 -7.79 -8.76
C ASN A 50 1.78 -7.40 -10.05
N ASN A 51 3.10 -7.65 -10.13
CA ASN A 51 3.90 -7.33 -11.31
C ASN A 51 4.51 -8.60 -11.91
N GLU A 52 4.09 -8.97 -13.13
CA GLU A 52 4.55 -10.19 -13.81
C GLU A 52 5.91 -10.04 -14.51
N LYS A 53 6.35 -8.81 -14.76
CA LYS A 53 7.63 -8.53 -15.41
C LYS A 53 8.83 -8.80 -14.51
N VAL A 54 8.62 -8.80 -13.19
CA VAL A 54 9.65 -9.13 -12.21
C VAL A 54 10.00 -10.62 -12.32
N PRO A 55 11.30 -10.99 -12.33
CA PRO A 55 11.71 -12.40 -12.39
C PRO A 55 11.01 -13.27 -11.35
N LEU A 56 10.62 -14.49 -11.73
CA LEU A 56 9.86 -15.40 -10.86
C LEU A 56 10.56 -15.63 -9.51
N LYS A 57 11.89 -15.78 -9.52
CA LYS A 57 12.70 -15.94 -8.31
C LYS A 57 12.47 -14.79 -7.33
N ASP A 58 12.53 -13.55 -7.80
CA ASP A 58 12.40 -12.37 -6.95
C ASP A 58 10.97 -12.19 -6.45
N ARG A 59 9.97 -12.57 -7.26
CA ARG A 59 8.57 -12.59 -6.83
C ARG A 59 8.33 -13.60 -5.71
N ILE A 60 8.92 -14.78 -5.78
CA ILE A 60 8.80 -15.81 -4.74
C ILE A 60 9.46 -15.31 -3.45
N LEU A 61 10.69 -14.81 -3.53
CA LEU A 61 11.41 -14.30 -2.36
C LEU A 61 10.68 -13.11 -1.73
N TRP A 62 10.17 -12.18 -2.53
CA TRP A 62 9.37 -11.06 -2.04
C TRP A 62 8.05 -11.54 -1.41
N ASN A 63 7.39 -12.51 -2.03
CA ASN A 63 6.18 -13.11 -1.46
C ASN A 63 6.48 -13.80 -0.12
N ASP A 64 7.63 -14.43 0.06
CA ASP A 64 8.05 -15.00 1.35
C ASP A 64 8.24 -13.92 2.41
N ILE A 65 8.78 -12.75 2.05
CA ILE A 65 8.91 -11.60 2.95
C ILE A 65 7.52 -11.07 3.35
N ILE A 66 6.61 -10.91 2.38
CA ILE A 66 5.31 -10.24 2.62
C ILE A 66 4.23 -11.16 3.18
N ASN A 67 4.08 -12.36 2.62
CA ASN A 67 2.98 -13.29 2.90
C ASN A 67 3.43 -14.57 3.58
N GLY A 68 4.67 -14.98 3.36
CA GLY A 68 5.20 -16.24 3.86
C GLY A 68 6.12 -16.10 5.07
N ARG A 69 6.99 -17.10 5.21
CA ARG A 69 8.10 -17.09 6.15
C ARG A 69 9.38 -17.30 5.37
N PRO A 70 10.31 -16.33 5.33
CA PRO A 70 11.60 -16.52 4.71
C PRO A 70 12.33 -17.69 5.36
N LYS A 71 12.66 -18.71 4.56
CA LYS A 71 13.30 -19.96 5.01
C LYS A 71 14.56 -20.27 4.21
N LEU A 72 15.50 -20.94 4.87
CA LEU A 72 16.71 -21.52 4.29
C LEU A 72 16.58 -23.05 4.35
N GLU A 73 16.34 -23.68 3.21
CA GLU A 73 16.05 -25.12 3.16
C GLU A 73 17.29 -25.95 3.45
N ASP A 74 17.14 -27.06 4.18
CA ASP A 74 18.25 -27.95 4.54
C ASP A 74 18.78 -28.77 3.35
N SER A 75 18.05 -28.79 2.24
CA SER A 75 18.50 -29.37 0.96
C SER A 75 19.56 -28.52 0.26
N LEU A 76 19.72 -27.25 0.66
CA LEU A 76 20.73 -26.35 0.10
C LEU A 76 22.08 -26.56 0.76
N SER A 77 23.16 -26.36 0.00
CA SER A 77 24.50 -26.29 0.57
C SER A 77 24.61 -25.14 1.57
N VAL A 78 25.56 -25.21 2.49
CA VAL A 78 25.81 -24.15 3.49
C VAL A 78 26.00 -22.79 2.81
N ASN A 79 26.83 -22.73 1.76
CA ASN A 79 27.07 -21.50 1.00
C ASN A 79 25.81 -20.99 0.28
N ALA A 80 24.96 -21.89 -0.22
CA ALA A 80 23.70 -21.49 -0.85
C ALA A 80 22.70 -20.92 0.18
N ARG A 81 22.70 -21.43 1.43
CA ARG A 81 21.90 -20.89 2.53
C ARG A 81 22.39 -19.50 2.96
N GLU A 82 23.71 -19.32 3.07
CA GLU A 82 24.33 -18.03 3.34
C GLU A 82 23.93 -16.98 2.28
N MET A 83 24.13 -17.31 0.99
CA MET A 83 23.73 -16.42 -0.11
C MET A 83 22.23 -16.11 -0.10
N LYS A 84 21.37 -17.10 0.19
CA LYS A 84 19.92 -16.87 0.24
C LYS A 84 19.54 -15.94 1.41
N ALA A 85 20.19 -16.06 2.56
CA ALA A 85 20.00 -15.16 3.69
C ALA A 85 20.42 -13.72 3.35
N ASP A 86 21.54 -13.54 2.66
CA ASP A 86 22.01 -12.24 2.20
C ASP A 86 21.04 -11.61 1.19
N VAL A 87 20.55 -12.38 0.23
CA VAL A 87 19.55 -11.91 -0.75
C VAL A 87 18.28 -11.45 -0.04
N TYR A 88 17.81 -12.18 0.98
CA TYR A 88 16.65 -11.74 1.77
C TYR A 88 16.90 -10.41 2.47
N MET A 89 18.06 -10.26 3.14
CA MET A 89 18.42 -9.01 3.81
C MET A 89 18.52 -7.84 2.82
N ASP A 90 19.20 -8.04 1.70
CA ASP A 90 19.37 -7.03 0.65
C ASP A 90 18.03 -6.65 -0.01
N MET A 91 17.16 -7.62 -0.27
CA MET A 91 15.82 -7.37 -0.80
C MET A 91 14.95 -6.60 0.22
N PHE A 92 14.99 -6.99 1.49
CA PHE A 92 14.26 -6.31 2.55
C PHE A 92 14.74 -4.86 2.78
N THR A 93 16.05 -4.66 2.84
CA THR A 93 16.65 -3.33 3.08
C THR A 93 16.47 -2.38 1.89
N ARG A 94 16.37 -2.88 0.66
CA ARG A 94 15.98 -2.06 -0.50
C ARG A 94 14.48 -1.81 -0.54
N GLY A 95 13.65 -2.76 -0.09
CA GLY A 95 12.19 -2.68 -0.10
C GLY A 95 11.56 -1.79 0.98
N CYS A 96 12.30 -1.46 2.03
CA CYS A 96 11.85 -0.56 3.09
C CYS A 96 12.88 0.57 3.25
N ASN A 97 12.49 1.82 3.50
CA ASN A 97 13.42 2.90 3.88
C ASN A 97 13.64 2.94 5.41
N LEU A 98 14.56 3.77 5.90
CA LEU A 98 14.84 3.88 7.35
C LEU A 98 13.59 4.29 8.14
N ASP A 99 12.74 5.14 7.57
CA ASP A 99 11.50 5.59 8.20
C ASP A 99 10.39 4.51 8.21
N ASN A 100 10.62 3.36 7.57
CA ASN A 100 9.68 2.26 7.57
C ASN A 100 9.66 1.60 8.95
N LYS A 101 8.47 1.58 9.56
CA LYS A 101 8.22 1.00 10.89
C LYS A 101 8.70 -0.44 11.05
N CYS A 102 8.74 -1.23 9.97
CA CYS A 102 9.21 -2.62 10.04
C CYS A 102 10.72 -2.78 9.83
N ARG A 103 11.45 -1.73 9.39
CA ARG A 103 12.88 -1.80 8.99
C ARG A 103 13.86 -1.52 10.13
N LEU A 104 13.77 -0.37 10.79
CA LEU A 104 14.91 0.17 11.53
C LEU A 104 15.21 -0.55 12.86
N THR A 105 16.49 -0.50 13.23
CA THR A 105 17.03 -0.72 14.57
C THR A 105 17.52 0.65 15.09
N GLY A 106 16.77 1.34 15.94
CA GLY A 106 17.11 2.69 16.41
C GLY A 106 16.59 3.00 17.81
N LEU A 107 17.43 3.67 18.59
CA LEU A 107 17.36 3.97 20.04
C LEU A 107 16.25 4.97 20.45
N ASP A 108 15.01 4.80 20.01
CA ASP A 108 13.91 5.64 20.54
C ASP A 108 13.22 4.92 21.72
N PHE A 109 13.51 5.41 22.92
CA PHE A 109 13.09 4.84 24.21
C PHE A 109 11.59 5.01 24.49
N THR A 110 10.83 5.64 23.59
CA THR A 110 9.52 6.22 23.93
C THR A 110 8.33 5.79 23.09
N LEU A 111 8.47 4.83 22.17
CA LEU A 111 7.33 4.12 21.58
C LEU A 111 7.72 2.69 21.19
N VAL A 112 7.11 1.72 21.86
CA VAL A 112 7.21 0.29 21.56
C VAL A 112 6.49 0.00 20.23
N CYS A 113 7.15 0.25 19.11
CA CYS A 113 6.72 -0.20 17.78
C CYS A 113 7.84 -1.03 17.13
N SER A 114 7.73 -2.35 17.29
CA SER A 114 8.14 -3.47 16.41
C SER A 114 9.32 -3.29 15.44
N HIS A 115 10.54 -3.28 15.98
CA HIS A 115 11.84 -3.26 15.30
C HIS A 115 12.28 -4.64 14.75
N ALA A 116 11.46 -5.29 13.93
CA ALA A 116 11.51 -6.75 13.83
C ALA A 116 12.08 -7.33 12.54
N GLY A 117 11.91 -6.66 11.39
CA GLY A 117 12.34 -7.20 10.10
C GLY A 117 13.86 -7.40 10.03
N SER A 118 14.64 -6.34 10.31
CA SER A 118 16.11 -6.41 10.28
C SER A 118 16.68 -7.39 11.31
N ARG A 119 16.02 -7.57 12.47
CA ARG A 119 16.43 -8.56 13.48
C ARG A 119 16.22 -9.98 12.99
N PHE A 120 15.05 -10.27 12.42
CA PHE A 120 14.74 -11.58 11.86
C PHE A 120 15.71 -11.96 10.72
N PHE A 121 15.94 -11.07 9.76
CA PHE A 121 16.87 -11.35 8.65
C PHE A 121 18.32 -11.48 9.13
N ARG A 122 18.73 -10.71 10.14
CA ARG A 122 20.05 -10.89 10.77
C ARG A 122 20.16 -12.22 11.49
N CYS A 123 19.11 -12.65 12.21
CA CYS A 123 19.08 -13.97 12.84
C CYS A 123 19.24 -15.10 11.81
N LEU A 124 18.63 -14.96 10.62
CA LEU A 124 18.84 -15.92 9.52
C LEU A 124 20.29 -15.92 9.01
N GLN A 125 20.92 -14.75 8.85
CA GLN A 125 22.33 -14.64 8.47
C GLN A 125 23.27 -15.23 9.53
N GLU A 126 23.07 -14.96 10.81
CA GLU A 126 23.94 -15.49 11.87
C GLU A 126 23.79 -17.00 12.09
N ASN A 127 22.68 -17.59 11.64
CA ASN A 127 22.34 -18.99 11.87
C ASN A 127 22.13 -19.78 10.57
N PHE A 128 22.71 -19.34 9.43
CA PHE A 128 22.51 -20.01 8.12
C PHE A 128 23.01 -21.47 8.10
N ALA A 129 24.01 -21.79 8.92
CA ALA A 129 24.63 -23.12 8.95
C ALA A 129 23.77 -24.16 9.69
N LEU A 130 22.86 -23.72 10.57
CA LEU A 130 22.01 -24.59 11.37
C LEU A 130 20.89 -25.21 10.53
N ASP A 131 20.40 -26.37 10.95
CA ASP A 131 19.21 -26.98 10.37
C ASP A 131 17.96 -26.11 10.58
N SER A 132 16.93 -26.32 9.75
CA SER A 132 15.74 -25.49 9.75
C SER A 132 15.02 -25.49 11.10
N GLN A 133 14.95 -26.62 11.81
CA GLN A 133 14.22 -26.67 13.08
C GLN A 133 14.93 -25.89 14.18
N THR A 134 16.24 -26.04 14.30
CA THR A 134 17.05 -25.32 15.28
C THR A 134 17.05 -23.82 14.99
N ARG A 135 17.21 -23.43 13.72
CA ARG A 135 17.14 -22.03 13.30
C ARG A 135 15.75 -21.43 13.53
N ASP A 136 14.69 -22.16 13.22
CA ASP A 136 13.32 -21.68 13.43
C ASP A 136 13.04 -21.42 14.89
N LYS A 137 13.51 -22.27 15.82
CA LYS A 137 13.40 -22.02 17.27
C LYS A 137 14.12 -20.76 17.71
N LYS A 138 15.31 -20.48 17.16
CA LYS A 138 16.10 -19.29 17.51
C LYS A 138 15.49 -18.00 16.97
N CYS A 139 15.04 -18.01 15.71
CA CYS A 139 14.57 -16.80 15.02
C CYS A 139 13.05 -16.58 15.12
N ASN A 140 12.32 -17.44 15.85
CA ASN A 140 10.86 -17.39 15.87
C ASN A 140 10.33 -16.08 16.47
N ASP A 141 10.91 -15.62 17.57
CA ASP A 141 10.40 -14.45 18.28
C ASP A 141 10.58 -13.18 17.44
N ASP A 142 11.72 -13.07 16.75
CA ASP A 142 11.95 -11.99 15.78
C ASP A 142 10.98 -12.08 14.60
N PHE A 143 10.71 -13.30 14.11
CA PHE A 143 9.74 -13.52 13.04
C PHE A 143 8.32 -13.10 13.46
N LEU A 144 7.87 -13.43 14.66
CA LEU A 144 6.53 -13.09 15.15
C LEU A 144 6.33 -11.57 15.24
N GLN A 145 7.35 -10.84 15.70
CA GLN A 145 7.30 -9.38 15.71
C GLN A 145 7.29 -8.81 14.29
N PHE A 146 8.04 -9.41 13.36
CA PHE A 146 8.09 -9.00 11.96
C PHE A 146 6.75 -9.28 11.27
N ASP A 147 6.14 -10.42 11.55
CA ASP A 147 4.81 -10.76 11.07
C ASP A 147 3.74 -9.81 11.61
N SER A 148 3.75 -9.50 12.90
CA SER A 148 2.83 -8.51 13.47
C SER A 148 2.91 -7.16 12.73
N CYS A 149 4.13 -6.65 12.49
CA CYS A 149 4.32 -5.40 11.75
C CYS A 149 3.81 -5.48 10.30
N ARG A 150 4.10 -6.59 9.59
CA ARG A 150 3.68 -6.74 8.19
C ARG A 150 2.17 -6.87 8.05
N GLN A 151 1.51 -7.54 9.00
CA GLN A 151 0.04 -7.63 9.03
C GLN A 151 -0.59 -6.26 9.29
N GLU A 152 0.00 -5.46 10.17
CA GLU A 152 -0.46 -4.08 10.40
C GLU A 152 -0.40 -3.24 9.13
N LEU A 153 0.70 -3.30 8.37
CA LEU A 153 0.84 -2.59 7.09
C LEU A 153 -0.21 -3.02 6.07
N LYS A 154 -0.50 -4.32 5.97
CA LYS A 154 -1.57 -4.84 5.09
C LYS A 154 -2.94 -4.33 5.51
N ASN A 155 -3.24 -4.38 6.81
CA ASN A 155 -4.50 -3.87 7.34
C ASN A 155 -4.65 -2.36 7.08
N GLN A 156 -3.58 -1.59 7.22
CA GLN A 156 -3.56 -0.16 6.90
C GLN A 156 -3.83 0.07 5.40
N GLN A 157 -3.22 -0.72 4.51
CA GLN A 157 -3.46 -0.64 3.07
C GLN A 157 -4.92 -0.96 2.72
N GLU A 158 -5.47 -2.04 3.24
CA GLU A 158 -6.87 -2.44 3.02
C GLU A 158 -7.84 -1.38 3.55
N HIS A 159 -7.58 -0.87 4.75
CA HIS A 159 -8.39 0.17 5.36
C HIS A 159 -8.37 1.47 4.55
N ALA A 160 -7.19 1.91 4.09
CA ALA A 160 -7.05 3.10 3.25
C ALA A 160 -7.82 2.95 1.93
N ILE A 161 -7.75 1.78 1.29
CA ILE A 161 -8.52 1.48 0.06
C ILE A 161 -10.02 1.55 0.34
N LYS A 162 -10.48 0.95 1.44
CA LYS A 162 -11.89 0.97 1.82
C LYS A 162 -12.42 2.39 2.04
N ILE A 163 -11.70 3.20 2.83
CA ILE A 163 -12.09 4.59 3.09
C ILE A 163 -12.08 5.41 1.80
N ALA A 164 -11.04 5.28 0.97
CA ALA A 164 -10.94 6.02 -0.29
C ALA A 164 -12.10 5.69 -1.23
N LYS A 165 -12.49 4.42 -1.30
CA LYS A 165 -13.64 3.96 -2.10
C LYS A 165 -14.96 4.53 -1.56
N GLN A 166 -15.20 4.43 -0.26
CA GLN A 166 -16.41 4.98 0.37
C GLN A 166 -16.55 6.48 0.13
N ARG A 167 -15.48 7.24 0.38
CA ARG A 167 -15.45 8.69 0.16
C ARG A 167 -15.71 9.05 -1.31
N GLN A 168 -15.13 8.29 -2.23
CA GLN A 168 -15.40 8.48 -3.65
C GLN A 168 -16.89 8.26 -3.96
N ASP A 169 -17.48 7.16 -3.50
CA ASP A 169 -18.88 6.82 -3.77
C ASP A 169 -19.83 7.90 -3.22
N GLU A 170 -19.55 8.44 -2.02
CA GLU A 170 -20.31 9.55 -1.42
C GLU A 170 -20.26 10.82 -2.28
N LEU A 171 -19.07 11.20 -2.74
CA LEU A 171 -18.88 12.37 -3.60
C LEU A 171 -19.57 12.19 -4.95
N ASP A 172 -19.51 11.01 -5.54
CA ASP A 172 -20.15 10.70 -6.82
C ASP A 172 -21.69 10.69 -6.69
N GLN A 173 -22.23 10.20 -5.57
CA GLN A 173 -23.66 10.27 -5.27
C GLN A 173 -24.14 11.70 -5.03
N GLU A 174 -23.36 12.53 -4.33
CA GLU A 174 -23.65 13.95 -4.17
C GLU A 174 -23.67 14.67 -5.53
N ALA A 175 -22.65 14.46 -6.37
CA ALA A 175 -22.60 15.03 -7.71
C ALA A 175 -23.80 14.59 -8.56
N LYS A 176 -24.21 13.32 -8.49
CA LYS A 176 -25.42 12.83 -9.17
C LYS A 176 -26.68 13.57 -8.70
N ARG A 177 -26.86 13.76 -7.39
CA ARG A 177 -28.00 14.51 -6.84
C ARG A 177 -28.03 15.96 -7.30
N LEU A 178 -26.86 16.62 -7.30
CA LEU A 178 -26.71 17.99 -7.81
C LEU A 178 -27.05 18.08 -9.29
N PHE A 179 -26.64 17.10 -10.10
CA PHE A 179 -26.96 17.05 -11.52
C PHE A 179 -28.46 16.88 -11.78
N GLU A 180 -29.14 16.01 -11.03
CA GLU A 180 -30.60 15.87 -11.14
C GLU A 180 -31.33 17.15 -10.70
N ARG A 181 -30.88 17.81 -9.62
CA ARG A 181 -31.43 19.11 -9.21
C ARG A 181 -31.25 20.17 -10.29
N ARG A 182 -30.07 20.24 -10.91
CA ARG A 182 -29.78 21.14 -12.04
C ARG A 182 -30.78 20.93 -13.18
N LYS A 183 -31.08 19.68 -13.56
CA LYS A 183 -32.06 19.38 -14.61
C LYS A 183 -33.44 19.92 -14.29
N ILE A 184 -33.88 19.81 -13.03
CA ILE A 184 -35.18 20.32 -12.60
C ILE A 184 -35.22 21.85 -12.70
N LEU A 185 -34.20 22.53 -12.17
CA LEU A 185 -34.11 24.00 -12.21
C LEU A 185 -34.08 24.53 -13.64
N LEU A 186 -33.35 23.87 -14.55
CA LEU A 186 -33.34 24.25 -15.97
C LEU A 186 -34.70 24.11 -16.65
N LYS A 187 -35.49 23.10 -16.27
CA LYS A 187 -36.87 22.95 -16.79
C LYS A 187 -37.78 24.04 -16.27
N GLN A 188 -37.62 24.46 -15.01
CA GLN A 188 -38.40 25.53 -14.39
C GLN A 188 -38.06 26.91 -14.96
N ASN A 189 -36.80 27.14 -15.36
CA ASN A 189 -36.37 28.41 -15.96
C ASN A 189 -36.73 28.56 -17.45
N ASN A 190 -37.03 27.45 -18.14
CA ASN A 190 -37.36 27.41 -19.57
C ASN A 190 -38.87 27.21 -19.85
N ALA A 191 -39.70 27.15 -18.81
CA ALA A 191 -41.16 27.06 -18.89
C ALA A 191 -41.79 28.43 -18.57
#